data_AF-A0A6B3FQF2-F1
#
_entry.id   AF-A0A6B3FQF2-F1
#
_cell.length_a   1.000
_cell.length_b   1.000
_cell.length_c   1.000
_cell.angle_alpha   90.00
_cell.angle_beta   90.00
_cell.angle_gamma   90.00
#
_symmetry.space_group_name_H-M   'P 1'
#
loop_
_entity.id
_entity.type
_entity.pdbx_description
1 polymer ?
#
loop_
_entity_poly.entity_id
_entity_poly.type
_entity_poly.pdbx_seq_one_letter_code
_entity_poly.pdbx_strand_id
1 'polypeptide(L)'
;ERHPLFQVMLNYQTRTAEGPELGGLSSEPVAVHTRTAKFDLTFTLVQEPGADGTLNGGITYRTELFDAATVRRIADWYERVLATFADHPDRPVGGCRLLTEAEHHQLLTTWNRAEEPVQPASLARE
;
A
#
# COMPACT_ATOMS: atom_id res chain seq x y z
N GLU A 1 20.15 9.40 4.60
CA GLU A 1 20.57 9.14 3.21
C GLU A 1 19.47 8.42 2.45
N ARG A 2 19.11 8.92 1.25
CA ARG A 2 18.17 8.25 0.34
C ARG A 2 18.95 7.34 -0.59
N HIS A 3 18.37 6.18 -0.89
CA HIS A 3 18.97 5.28 -1.86
C HIS A 3 18.97 5.95 -3.26
N PRO A 4 20.09 5.90 -4.00
CA PRO A 4 20.35 6.81 -5.13
C PRO A 4 19.48 6.56 -6.37
N LEU A 5 18.88 5.36 -6.51
CA LEU A 5 18.16 4.96 -7.72
C LEU A 5 16.65 4.75 -7.50
N PHE A 6 16.25 4.34 -6.30
CA PHE A 6 14.86 4.05 -5.97
C PHE A 6 14.65 4.18 -4.47
N GLN A 7 13.42 4.47 -4.05
CA GLN A 7 13.08 4.65 -2.64
C GLN A 7 12.05 3.62 -2.14
N VAL A 8 11.37 2.92 -3.07
CA VAL A 8 10.38 1.89 -2.78
C VAL A 8 10.86 0.58 -3.38
N MET A 9 10.91 -0.48 -2.56
CA MET A 9 11.21 -1.85 -3.01
C MET A 9 9.97 -2.72 -2.91
N LEU A 10 9.74 -3.59 -3.89
CA LEU A 10 8.75 -4.66 -3.81
C LEU A 10 9.47 -5.99 -3.95
N ASN A 11 9.36 -6.82 -2.92
CA ASN A 11 9.82 -8.19 -2.92
C ASN A 11 8.61 -9.12 -3.02
N TYR A 12 8.66 -10.03 -3.98
CA TYR A 12 7.72 -11.13 -4.10
C TYR A 12 8.48 -12.44 -3.94
N GLN A 13 7.98 -13.30 -3.06
CA GLN A 13 8.57 -14.60 -2.77
C GLN A 13 7.47 -15.66 -2.76
N THR A 14 7.79 -16.85 -3.25
CA THR A 14 6.93 -18.02 -3.05
C THR A 14 7.50 -18.81 -1.88
N ARG A 15 6.70 -19.04 -0.83
CA ARG A 15 7.13 -19.87 0.28
C ARG A 15 7.19 -21.32 -0.20
N THR A 16 8.37 -21.92 -0.13
CA THR A 16 8.49 -23.38 -0.18
C THR A 16 8.03 -23.92 1.17
N ALA A 17 7.09 -24.87 1.14
CA ALA A 17 6.28 -25.29 2.29
C ALA A 17 7.06 -25.89 3.46
N GLU A 18 8.34 -26.22 3.29
CA GLU A 18 9.09 -27.01 4.26
C GLU A 18 10.35 -26.27 4.71
N GLY A 19 10.53 -26.20 6.04
CA GLY A 19 11.83 -25.93 6.62
C GLY A 19 12.81 -27.07 6.29
N PRO A 20 14.13 -26.88 6.49
CA PRO A 20 15.09 -27.94 6.23
C PRO A 20 14.75 -29.19 7.07
N GLU A 21 14.88 -30.38 6.47
CA GLU A 21 14.76 -31.63 7.21
C GLU A 21 15.91 -31.73 8.24
N LEU A 22 15.55 -31.80 9.51
CA LEU A 22 16.51 -31.90 10.62
C LEU A 22 16.55 -33.33 11.18
N GLY A 23 16.70 -34.33 10.30
CA GLY A 23 16.93 -35.72 10.70
C GLY A 23 15.86 -36.29 11.65
N GLY A 24 14.58 -36.15 11.29
CA GLY A 24 13.44 -36.62 12.10
C GLY A 24 12.84 -35.57 13.05
N LEU A 25 13.35 -34.34 13.04
CA LEU A 25 12.77 -33.21 13.75
C LEU A 25 11.95 -32.33 12.79
N SER A 26 10.75 -31.93 13.24
CA SER A 26 9.96 -30.90 12.57
C SER A 26 10.65 -29.54 12.75
N SER A 27 10.69 -28.74 11.69
CA SER A 27 11.24 -27.38 11.73
C SER A 27 10.23 -26.39 11.15
N GLU A 28 10.12 -25.23 11.80
CA GLU A 28 9.18 -24.18 11.43
C GLU A 28 9.96 -22.87 11.21
N PRO A 29 9.72 -22.14 10.11
CA PRO A 29 10.33 -20.84 9.92
C PRO A 29 9.89 -19.85 11.00
N VAL A 30 10.85 -19.24 11.70
CA VAL A 30 10.58 -18.14 12.63
C VAL A 30 10.95 -16.82 11.97
N ALA A 31 9.99 -15.90 11.88
CA ALA A 31 10.23 -14.58 11.34
C ALA A 31 11.16 -13.77 12.25
N VAL A 32 12.32 -13.37 11.74
CA VAL A 32 13.25 -12.48 12.44
C VAL A 32 13.03 -11.05 11.95
N HIS A 33 12.48 -10.20 12.83
CA HIS A 33 12.32 -8.78 12.54
C HIS A 33 13.58 -8.01 12.92
N THR A 34 14.40 -7.63 11.94
CA THR A 34 15.63 -6.86 12.16
C THR A 34 15.40 -5.40 12.54
N ARG A 35 14.13 -4.95 12.60
CA ARG A 35 13.69 -3.56 12.91
C ARG A 35 14.43 -2.46 12.17
N THR A 36 15.01 -2.77 11.01
CA THR A 36 15.86 -1.86 10.23
C THR A 36 15.28 -1.71 8.83
N ALA A 37 14.94 -0.47 8.47
CA ALA A 37 14.46 -0.13 7.14
C ALA A 37 15.64 0.29 6.25
N LYS A 38 15.94 -0.52 5.23
CA LYS A 38 17.03 -0.25 4.25
C LYS A 38 16.61 0.75 3.17
N PHE A 39 15.32 0.84 2.89
CA PHE A 39 14.69 1.77 1.94
C PHE A 39 13.57 2.54 2.64
N ASP A 40 13.07 3.60 2.01
CA ASP A 40 12.02 4.43 2.59
C ASP A 40 10.73 3.61 2.81
N LEU A 41 10.37 2.77 1.82
CA LEU A 41 9.33 1.74 1.92
C LEU A 41 9.80 0.42 1.30
N THR A 42 9.44 -0.71 1.90
CA THR A 42 9.68 -2.04 1.37
C THR A 42 8.43 -2.89 1.54
N PHE A 43 7.79 -3.24 0.43
CA PHE A 43 6.68 -4.18 0.37
C PHE A 43 7.27 -5.59 0.27
N THR A 44 6.85 -6.49 1.15
CA THR A 44 7.19 -7.90 1.06
C THR A 44 5.90 -8.68 0.90
N LEU A 45 5.79 -9.42 -0.19
CA LEU A 45 4.69 -10.33 -0.49
C LEU A 45 5.24 -11.75 -0.54
N VAL A 46 4.55 -12.65 0.13
CA VAL A 46 4.87 -14.06 0.23
C VAL A 46 3.64 -14.84 -0.19
N GLN A 47 3.74 -15.56 -1.30
CA GLN A 47 2.71 -16.51 -1.70
C GLN A 47 2.80 -17.75 -0.83
N GLU A 48 1.70 -18.09 -0.16
CA GLU A 48 1.58 -19.30 0.63
C GLU A 48 1.52 -20.54 -0.27
N PRO A 49 2.01 -21.69 0.21
CA PRO A 49 1.80 -22.96 -0.47
C PRO A 49 0.30 -23.30 -0.45
N GLY A 50 -0.27 -23.60 -1.61
CA GLY A 50 -1.70 -23.88 -1.73
C GLY A 50 -2.22 -23.60 -3.13
N ALA A 51 -3.40 -24.12 -3.44
CA ALA A 51 -4.06 -23.87 -4.72
C ALA A 51 -4.84 -22.54 -4.75
N ASP A 52 -5.04 -21.92 -3.59
CA ASP A 52 -5.77 -20.67 -3.39
C ASP A 52 -4.95 -19.43 -3.77
N GLY A 53 -3.62 -19.56 -3.86
CA GLY A 53 -2.73 -18.47 -4.25
C GLY A 53 -2.66 -17.33 -3.24
N THR A 54 -3.00 -17.60 -1.97
CA THR A 54 -3.04 -16.60 -0.90
C THR A 54 -1.70 -15.89 -0.76
N LEU A 55 -1.74 -14.54 -0.72
CA LEU A 55 -0.57 -13.69 -0.49
C LEU A 55 -0.60 -13.15 0.93
N ASN A 56 0.46 -13.40 1.69
CA ASN A 56 0.75 -12.75 2.96
C ASN A 56 1.86 -11.72 2.80
N GLY A 57 2.02 -10.81 3.75
CA GLY A 57 3.06 -9.80 3.60
C GLY A 57 3.03 -8.69 4.63
N GLY A 58 3.85 -7.68 4.36
CA GLY A 58 3.91 -6.48 5.18
C GLY A 58 4.76 -5.38 4.53
N ILE A 59 4.65 -4.18 5.11
CA ILE A 59 5.41 -3.01 4.70
C ILE A 59 6.42 -2.67 5.80
N THR A 60 7.70 -2.70 5.47
CA THR A 60 8.76 -2.13 6.31
C THR A 60 9.03 -0.71 5.85
N TYR A 61 9.14 0.23 6.80
CA TYR A 61 9.25 1.65 6.48
C TYR A 61 10.20 2.39 7.42
N ARG A 62 10.74 3.51 6.96
CA ARG A 62 11.54 4.41 7.80
C ARG A 62 10.61 5.25 8.68
N THR A 63 10.70 5.07 9.99
CA THR A 63 9.87 5.79 10.97
C THR A 63 10.17 7.28 11.04
N GLU A 64 11.33 7.72 10.54
CA GLU A 64 11.65 9.15 10.38
C GLU A 64 10.84 9.83 9.27
N LEU A 65 10.30 9.06 8.32
CA LEU A 65 9.56 9.57 7.16
C LEU A 65 8.06 9.25 7.25
N PHE A 66 7.69 8.14 7.87
CA PHE A 66 6.31 7.68 7.94
C PHE A 66 5.93 7.24 9.34
N ASP A 67 4.71 7.61 9.74
CA ASP A 67 4.04 7.01 10.90
C ASP A 67 3.22 5.77 10.49
N ALA A 68 2.81 4.99 11.50
CA ALA A 68 2.05 3.76 11.28
C ALA A 68 0.68 4.00 10.62
N ALA A 69 0.04 5.14 10.87
CA ALA A 69 -1.26 5.47 10.29
C ALA A 69 -1.15 5.73 8.79
N THR A 70 -0.07 6.41 8.37
CA THR A 70 0.24 6.71 6.98
C THR A 70 0.56 5.43 6.21
N VAL A 71 1.37 4.53 6.78
CA VAL A 71 1.71 3.27 6.11
C VAL A 71 0.50 2.34 6.02
N ARG A 72 -0.36 2.33 7.03
CA ARG A 72 -1.64 1.61 6.98
C ARG A 72 -2.52 2.10 5.83
N ARG A 73 -2.63 3.43 5.68
CA ARG A 73 -3.36 4.03 4.55
C ARG A 73 -2.77 3.62 3.19
N ILE A 74 -1.44 3.59 3.08
CA ILE A 74 -0.74 3.10 1.88
C ILE A 74 -1.06 1.62 1.61
N ALA A 75 -1.12 0.78 2.65
CA ALA A 75 -1.52 -0.62 2.52
C ALA A 75 -2.96 -0.76 2.02
N ASP A 76 -3.90 -0.01 2.60
CA ASP A 76 -5.32 -0.01 2.19
C ASP A 76 -5.48 0.41 0.72
N TRP A 77 -4.72 1.42 0.28
CA TRP A 77 -4.68 1.85 -1.12
C TRP A 77 -4.09 0.78 -2.03
N TYR A 78 -3.03 0.10 -1.61
CA TYR A 78 -2.40 -0.97 -2.37
C TYR A 78 -3.37 -2.15 -2.56
N GLU A 79 -4.05 -2.59 -1.50
CA GLU A 79 -5.06 -3.64 -1.56
C GLU A 79 -6.21 -3.29 -2.52
N ARG A 80 -6.67 -2.03 -2.52
CA ARG A 80 -7.71 -1.57 -3.47
C ARG A 80 -7.28 -1.64 -4.93
N VAL A 81 -6.02 -1.30 -5.20
CA VAL A 81 -5.44 -1.43 -6.54
C VAL A 81 -5.42 -2.89 -6.95
N LEU A 82 -4.92 -3.78 -6.08
CA LEU A 82 -4.90 -5.22 -6.35
C LEU A 82 -6.30 -5.78 -6.61
N ALA A 83 -7.28 -5.45 -5.76
CA ALA A 83 -8.67 -5.89 -5.94
C ALA A 83 -9.27 -5.39 -7.26
N THR A 84 -9.03 -4.12 -7.61
CA THR A 84 -9.54 -3.53 -8.85
C THR A 84 -9.04 -4.27 -10.09
N PHE A 85 -7.75 -4.65 -10.13
CA PHE A 85 -7.18 -5.36 -11.27
C PHE A 85 -7.45 -6.86 -11.24
N ALA A 86 -7.67 -7.45 -10.06
CA ALA A 86 -8.14 -8.83 -9.96
C ALA A 86 -9.53 -9.00 -10.58
N ASP A 87 -10.44 -8.06 -10.34
CA ASP A 87 -11.80 -8.08 -10.90
C ASP A 87 -11.87 -7.60 -12.36
N HIS A 88 -11.01 -6.64 -12.73
CA HIS A 88 -11.03 -5.98 -14.04
C HIS A 88 -9.60 -5.76 -14.59
N PRO A 89 -8.96 -6.82 -15.12
CA PRO A 89 -7.55 -6.76 -15.55
C PRO A 89 -7.29 -5.75 -16.68
N ASP A 90 -8.27 -5.53 -17.56
CA ASP A 90 -8.14 -4.61 -18.71
C ASP A 90 -8.47 -3.14 -18.38
N ARG A 91 -8.80 -2.83 -17.12
CA ARG A 91 -9.16 -1.46 -16.72
C ARG A 91 -7.94 -0.53 -16.91
N PRO A 92 -8.11 0.67 -17.48
CA PRO A 92 -7.04 1.66 -17.51
C PRO A 92 -6.58 2.05 -16.10
N VAL A 93 -5.26 2.16 -15.89
CA VAL A 93 -4.68 2.50 -14.57
C VAL A 93 -5.24 3.80 -13.99
N GLY A 94 -5.45 4.82 -14.82
CA GLY A 94 -6.03 6.10 -14.38
C GLY A 94 -7.49 6.01 -13.90
N GLY A 95 -8.19 4.91 -14.18
CA GLY A 95 -9.54 4.64 -13.69
C GLY A 95 -9.59 3.94 -12.33
N CYS A 96 -8.44 3.63 -11.72
CA CYS A 96 -8.39 3.03 -10.40
C CYS A 96 -8.69 4.07 -9.32
N ARG A 97 -9.77 3.87 -8.56
CA ARG A 97 -10.11 4.75 -7.43
C ARG A 97 -9.27 4.36 -6.21
N LEU A 98 -8.21 5.14 -5.98
CA LEU A 98 -7.27 4.90 -4.88
C LEU A 98 -7.90 5.24 -3.51
N LEU A 99 -8.52 6.42 -3.43
CA LEU A 99 -9.08 6.94 -2.18
C LEU A 99 -10.31 6.15 -1.73
N THR A 100 -10.41 5.93 -0.42
CA THR A 100 -11.64 5.46 0.20
C THR A 100 -12.77 6.48 0.03
N GLU A 101 -14.03 6.06 0.19
CA GLU A 101 -15.15 7.00 0.16
C GLU A 101 -15.00 8.06 1.26
N ALA A 102 -14.50 7.66 2.44
CA ALA A 102 -14.23 8.59 3.54
C ALA A 102 -13.14 9.60 3.19
N GLU A 103 -12.04 9.17 2.58
CA GLU A 103 -10.94 10.05 2.15
C GLU A 103 -11.36 10.97 1.01
N HIS A 104 -12.12 10.43 0.05
CA HIS A 104 -12.66 11.22 -1.04
C HIS A 104 -13.64 12.28 -0.53
N HIS A 105 -14.51 11.92 0.41
CA HIS A 105 -15.39 12.86 1.09
C HIS A 105 -14.58 13.91 1.84
N GLN A 106 -13.59 13.52 2.66
CA GLN A 106 -12.74 14.44 3.40
C GLN A 106 -12.04 15.44 2.46
N LEU A 107 -11.52 14.97 1.34
CA LEU A 107 -10.88 15.82 0.34
C LEU A 107 -11.88 16.81 -0.26
N LEU A 108 -13.07 16.35 -0.66
CA LEU A 108 -14.08 17.20 -1.31
C LEU A 108 -14.80 18.17 -0.38
N THR A 109 -15.02 17.80 0.89
CA THR A 109 -15.90 18.55 1.79
C THR A 109 -15.17 19.19 2.95
N THR A 110 -14.19 18.49 3.52
CA THR A 110 -13.54 18.93 4.75
C THR A 110 -12.37 19.85 4.44
N TRP A 111 -11.56 19.49 3.44
CA TRP A 111 -10.41 20.29 3.02
C TRP A 111 -10.74 21.36 1.97
N ASN A 112 -11.76 21.10 1.14
CA ASN A 112 -12.23 22.03 0.09
C ASN A 112 -13.50 22.79 0.49
N ARG A 113 -13.74 22.99 1.79
CA ARG A 113 -14.87 23.80 2.23
C ARG A 113 -14.63 25.25 1.78
N ALA A 114 -15.43 25.76 0.85
CA ALA A 114 -15.43 27.18 0.52
C ALA A 114 -15.85 27.97 1.77
N GLU A 115 -14.92 28.74 2.33
CA GLU A 115 -15.17 29.52 3.56
C GLU A 115 -16.17 30.65 3.33
N GLU A 116 -16.32 31.11 2.09
CA GLU A 116 -17.25 32.19 1.76
C GLU A 116 -17.93 31.94 0.40
N PRO A 117 -19.27 32.02 0.33
CA PRO A 117 -19.96 31.96 -0.94
C PRO A 117 -19.55 33.15 -1.79
N VAL A 118 -18.80 32.89 -2.87
CA VAL A 118 -18.41 33.90 -3.85
C VAL A 118 -19.68 34.40 -4.53
N GLN A 119 -20.07 35.64 -4.23
CA GLN A 119 -21.09 36.34 -5.00
C GLN A 119 -20.58 36.47 -6.44
N PRO A 120 -21.28 35.91 -7.45
CA PRO A 120 -20.83 36.04 -8.82
C PRO A 120 -20.72 37.53 -9.17
N ALA A 121 -19.57 37.95 -9.69
CA ALA A 121 -19.37 39.33 -10.08
C ALA A 121 -20.44 39.70 -11.11
N SER A 122 -21.34 40.62 -10.73
CA SER A 122 -22.24 41.27 -11.68
C SER A 122 -21.36 42.09 -12.62
N LEU A 123 -21.05 41.54 -13.79
CA LEU A 123 -20.48 42.32 -14.88
C LEU A 123 -21.51 43.41 -15.22
N ALA A 124 -21.22 44.64 -14.82
CA ALA A 124 -21.97 45.79 -15.30
C ALA A 124 -21.88 45.78 -16.82
N ARG A 125 -23.02 45.59 -17.48
CA ARG A 125 -23.17 45.87 -18.90
C ARG A 125 -22.91 47.36 -19.09
N GLU A 126 -21.85 47.70 -19.82
CA GLU A 126 -21.69 49.02 -20.46
C GLU A 126 -22.75 49.25 -21.53
#